data_AF-A0A2G5UH88-F1
#
_entry.id   AF-A0A2G5UH88-F1
#
_cell.length_a   1.000
_cell.length_b   1.000
_cell.length_c   1.000
_cell.angle_alpha   90.00
_cell.angle_beta   90.00
_cell.angle_gamma   90.00
#
_symmetry.space_group_name_H-M   'P 1'
#
loop_
_entity.id
_entity.type
_entity.pdbx_description
1 polymer ?
#
loop_
_entity_poly.entity_id
_entity_poly.type
_entity_poly.pdbx_seq_one_letter_code
_entity_poly.pdbx_strand_id
1 'polypeptide(L)'
;MSYNSIRLPQDLPVYYKNFFPVKPFIKWLRYGLGFGEYLNRREFAFILADDVHIRYRSYHDELSFFKALTSTNPEKLDIGARTRFDIDLTDYDNVRNCCKEATVCPKCWKFMVLAVKILDFLLDDMFGFNARMWVFSGRRGVHCWVGDKKARMLTNNHRSAVATRLNLFKKNGQFEATEGKAKNTRVPPIVREAYNIAMKDGTFGEMVLEQGWLEMKISSRKGCY
;
A
#
# COMPACT_ATOMS: atom_id res chain seq x y z
N MET A 1 24.96 6.05 -0.85
CA MET A 1 25.22 5.47 -2.18
C MET A 1 23.95 5.58 -3.00
N SER A 2 24.00 6.12 -4.22
CA SER A 2 22.87 6.10 -5.14
C SER A 2 22.76 4.72 -5.79
N TYR A 3 21.53 4.24 -6.00
CA TYR A 3 21.27 3.01 -6.75
C TYR A 3 21.66 3.19 -8.23
N ASN A 4 22.29 2.18 -8.83
CA ASN A 4 22.65 2.16 -10.25
C ASN A 4 21.92 1.02 -10.97
N SER A 5 20.90 1.36 -11.75
CA SER A 5 20.06 0.40 -12.48
C SER A 5 20.81 -0.41 -13.53
N ILE A 6 21.95 0.07 -14.05
CA ILE A 6 22.76 -0.66 -15.05
C ILE A 6 23.29 -1.97 -14.48
N ARG A 7 23.46 -2.05 -13.16
CA ARG A 7 23.95 -3.25 -12.47
C ARG A 7 22.87 -4.29 -12.20
N LEU A 8 21.60 -3.96 -12.43
CA LEU A 8 20.47 -4.81 -12.08
C LEU A 8 20.58 -6.22 -12.71
N PRO A 9 20.98 -6.39 -13.99
CA PRO A 9 21.17 -7.72 -14.58
C PRO A 9 22.24 -8.58 -13.90
N GLN A 10 23.27 -7.97 -13.29
CA GLN A 10 24.33 -8.67 -12.56
C GLN A 10 23.95 -8.91 -11.10
N ASP A 11 23.23 -7.97 -10.48
CA ASP A 11 22.87 -8.04 -9.07
C ASP A 11 21.66 -8.97 -8.83
N LEU A 12 20.69 -9.06 -9.75
CA LEU A 12 19.50 -9.92 -9.61
C LEU A 12 19.81 -11.42 -9.46
N PRO A 13 20.69 -12.04 -10.27
CA PRO A 13 21.06 -13.45 -10.07
C PRO A 13 21.65 -13.71 -8.68
N VAL A 14 22.48 -12.79 -8.18
CA VAL A 14 23.06 -12.88 -6.82
C VAL A 14 21.97 -12.74 -5.77
N TYR A 15 21.06 -11.78 -5.94
CA TYR A 15 19.93 -11.57 -5.05
C TYR A 15 19.01 -12.80 -4.96
N TYR A 16 18.54 -13.31 -6.10
CA TYR A 16 17.64 -14.46 -6.10
C TYR A 16 18.30 -15.73 -5.59
N LYS A 17 19.59 -15.94 -5.86
CA LYS A 17 20.32 -17.12 -5.41
C LYS A 17 20.60 -17.11 -3.91
N ASN A 18 20.93 -15.94 -3.33
CA ASN A 18 21.51 -15.87 -1.98
C ASN A 18 20.64 -15.13 -0.95
N PHE A 19 19.75 -14.24 -1.37
CA PHE A 19 19.07 -13.30 -0.48
C PHE A 19 17.55 -13.36 -0.53
N PHE A 20 16.95 -13.72 -1.68
CA PHE A 20 15.49 -13.81 -1.76
C PHE A 20 14.97 -14.90 -0.80
N PRO A 21 14.03 -14.59 0.09
CA PRO A 21 13.64 -15.49 1.18
C PRO A 21 12.58 -16.50 0.68
N VAL A 22 12.98 -17.41 -0.21
CA VAL A 22 12.08 -18.36 -0.91
C VAL A 22 11.23 -19.17 0.08
N LYS A 23 11.87 -19.77 1.09
CA LYS A 23 11.21 -20.64 2.06
C LYS A 23 10.08 -19.92 2.84
N PRO A 24 10.32 -18.80 3.54
CA PRO A 24 9.24 -18.08 4.22
C PRO A 24 8.23 -17.48 3.23
N PHE A 25 8.64 -17.07 2.02
CA PHE A 25 7.73 -16.57 1.00
C PHE A 25 6.72 -17.63 0.54
N ILE A 26 7.18 -18.85 0.25
CA ILE A 26 6.31 -19.96 -0.12
C ILE A 26 5.47 -20.42 1.08
N LYS A 27 6.04 -20.44 2.30
CA LYS A 27 5.29 -20.74 3.53
C LYS A 27 4.12 -19.77 3.73
N TRP A 28 4.34 -18.47 3.52
CA TRP A 28 3.31 -17.44 3.58
C TRP A 28 2.20 -17.71 2.56
N LEU A 29 2.54 -17.96 1.31
CA LEU A 29 1.56 -18.14 0.23
C LEU A 29 0.74 -19.43 0.33
N ARG A 30 1.22 -20.41 1.12
CA ARG A 30 0.53 -21.67 1.43
C ARG A 30 -0.51 -21.55 2.54
N TYR A 31 -0.40 -20.58 3.44
CA TYR A 31 -1.29 -20.43 4.62
C TYR A 31 -1.42 -21.70 5.46
N GLY A 32 -0.33 -22.45 5.63
CA GLY A 32 -0.33 -23.69 6.41
C GLY A 32 -1.05 -24.87 5.75
N LEU A 33 -1.53 -24.73 4.51
CA LEU A 33 -2.20 -25.80 3.77
C LEU A 33 -1.20 -26.71 3.04
N GLY A 34 -1.68 -27.90 2.68
CA GLY A 34 -0.93 -28.87 1.89
C GLY A 34 -0.50 -28.32 0.52
N PHE A 35 0.52 -28.93 -0.07
CA PHE A 35 0.86 -28.68 -1.48
C PHE A 35 -0.31 -29.18 -2.35
N GLY A 36 -0.67 -28.45 -3.43
CA GLY A 36 -1.81 -28.81 -4.28
C GLY A 36 -3.03 -27.88 -4.19
N GLU A 37 -3.33 -27.34 -3.00
CA GLU A 37 -4.62 -26.66 -2.79
C GLU A 37 -4.60 -25.17 -3.18
N TYR A 38 -3.57 -24.44 -2.78
CA TYR A 38 -3.52 -22.97 -2.95
C TYR A 38 -2.35 -22.47 -3.79
N LEU A 39 -1.15 -23.04 -3.60
CA LEU A 39 0.05 -22.56 -4.30
C LEU A 39 0.00 -22.88 -5.80
N ASN A 40 -0.45 -24.08 -6.15
CA ASN A 40 -0.51 -24.57 -7.54
C ASN A 40 -1.51 -23.79 -8.41
N ARG A 41 -2.45 -23.08 -7.79
CA ARG A 41 -3.46 -22.23 -8.46
C ARG A 41 -3.15 -20.74 -8.31
N ARG A 42 -2.01 -20.40 -7.70
CA ARG A 42 -1.57 -19.02 -7.53
C ARG A 42 -0.89 -18.56 -8.81
N GLU A 43 -1.46 -17.54 -9.45
CA GLU A 43 -0.78 -16.80 -10.51
C GLU A 43 0.40 -16.03 -9.92
N PHE A 44 1.54 -16.18 -10.58
CA PHE A 44 2.68 -15.29 -10.51
C PHE A 44 2.92 -14.67 -11.89
N ALA A 45 3.34 -13.42 -11.90
CA ALA A 45 3.84 -12.76 -13.09
C ALA A 45 5.28 -12.30 -12.86
N PHE A 46 6.15 -12.66 -13.80
CA PHE A 46 7.55 -12.26 -13.82
C PHE A 46 7.68 -11.16 -14.87
N ILE A 47 8.14 -9.98 -14.45
CA ILE A 47 8.34 -8.83 -15.32
C ILE A 47 9.84 -8.70 -15.55
N LEU A 48 10.27 -8.79 -16.81
CA LEU A 48 11.67 -8.70 -17.23
C LEU A 48 12.01 -7.27 -17.64
N ALA A 49 13.24 -7.08 -18.12
CA ALA A 49 13.67 -5.87 -18.81
C ALA A 49 12.68 -5.48 -19.94
N ASP A 50 12.63 -4.19 -20.23
CA ASP A 50 11.71 -3.59 -21.21
C ASP A 50 10.21 -3.86 -20.92
N ASP A 51 9.88 -4.11 -19.66
CA ASP A 51 8.53 -4.40 -19.17
C ASP A 51 7.89 -5.60 -19.89
N VAL A 52 8.67 -6.65 -20.20
CA VAL A 52 8.14 -7.90 -20.77
C VAL A 52 7.49 -8.75 -19.67
N HIS A 53 6.18 -9.00 -19.78
CA HIS A 53 5.40 -9.74 -18.77
C HIS A 53 5.27 -11.23 -19.12
N ILE A 54 5.78 -12.10 -18.24
CA ILE A 54 5.51 -13.54 -18.27
C ILE A 54 4.46 -13.87 -17.22
N ARG A 55 3.20 -14.01 -17.65
CA ARG A 55 2.03 -14.18 -16.79
C ARG A 55 1.57 -15.65 -16.70
N TYR A 56 0.54 -15.87 -15.87
CA TYR A 56 -0.11 -17.18 -15.71
C TYR A 56 0.84 -18.30 -15.27
N ARG A 57 1.93 -17.94 -14.57
CA ARG A 57 2.84 -18.93 -13.98
C ARG A 57 2.28 -19.42 -12.65
N SER A 58 2.48 -20.69 -12.35
CA SER A 58 2.19 -21.30 -11.06
C SER A 58 3.27 -22.32 -10.71
N TYR A 59 3.46 -22.57 -9.43
CA TYR A 59 4.51 -23.46 -8.93
C TYR A 59 3.93 -24.44 -7.91
N HIS A 60 4.50 -25.64 -7.88
CA HIS A 60 3.98 -26.74 -7.06
C HIS A 60 4.71 -26.87 -5.73
N ASP A 61 5.94 -26.37 -5.66
CA ASP A 61 6.82 -26.48 -4.50
C ASP A 61 7.85 -25.34 -4.45
N GLU A 62 8.62 -25.29 -3.36
CA GLU A 62 9.69 -24.31 -3.14
C GLU A 62 10.79 -24.41 -4.21
N LEU A 63 11.15 -25.63 -4.63
CA LEU A 63 12.26 -25.90 -5.53
C LEU A 63 11.97 -25.42 -6.96
N SER A 64 10.79 -25.71 -7.48
CA SER A 64 10.30 -25.29 -8.79
C SER A 64 10.18 -23.76 -8.88
N PHE A 65 9.70 -23.11 -7.81
CA PHE A 65 9.68 -21.66 -7.72
C PHE A 65 11.10 -21.06 -7.71
N PHE A 66 12.00 -21.61 -6.89
CA PHE A 66 13.39 -21.14 -6.82
C PHE A 66 14.15 -21.31 -8.13
N LYS A 67 14.00 -22.46 -8.80
CA LYS A 67 14.57 -22.70 -10.12
C LYS A 67 14.08 -21.68 -11.13
N ALA A 68 12.77 -21.40 -11.16
CA ALA A 68 12.21 -20.41 -12.06
C ALA A 68 12.71 -18.99 -11.77
N LEU A 69 12.76 -18.56 -10.50
CA LEU A 69 13.30 -17.26 -10.12
C LEU A 69 14.76 -17.09 -10.55
N THR A 70 15.62 -18.06 -10.23
CA THR A 70 17.06 -18.00 -10.53
C THR A 70 17.39 -18.18 -12.02
N SER A 71 16.55 -18.89 -12.78
CA SER A 71 16.70 -18.99 -14.23
C SER A 71 16.22 -17.74 -14.96
N THR A 72 15.15 -17.11 -14.47
CA THR A 72 14.48 -16.03 -15.18
C THR A 72 14.96 -14.65 -14.73
N ASN A 73 15.41 -14.51 -13.47
CA ASN A 73 15.90 -13.27 -12.87
C ASN A 73 15.02 -12.05 -13.15
N PRO A 74 13.73 -12.08 -12.78
CA PRO A 74 12.81 -10.98 -13.10
C PRO A 74 13.16 -9.68 -12.36
N GLU A 75 12.90 -8.54 -12.98
CA GLU A 75 13.02 -7.22 -12.35
C GLU A 75 11.87 -6.97 -11.36
N LYS A 76 10.67 -7.50 -11.65
CA LYS A 76 9.51 -7.43 -10.74
C LYS A 76 8.80 -8.77 -10.65
N LEU A 77 8.24 -9.03 -9.47
CA LEU A 77 7.46 -10.22 -9.15
C LEU A 77 6.06 -9.79 -8.68
N ASP A 78 5.06 -10.08 -9.51
CA ASP A 78 3.66 -9.86 -9.16
C ASP A 78 3.00 -11.16 -8.72
N ILE A 79 2.15 -11.07 -7.70
CA ILE A 79 1.39 -12.19 -7.15
C ILE A 79 -0.09 -11.90 -7.39
N GLY A 80 -0.82 -12.88 -7.94
CA GLY A 80 -2.21 -12.71 -8.39
C GLY A 80 -3.23 -12.29 -7.33
N ALA A 81 -4.50 -12.16 -7.71
CA ALA A 81 -5.55 -11.50 -6.93
C ALA A 81 -5.74 -12.06 -5.50
N ARG A 82 -5.53 -11.21 -4.48
CA ARG A 82 -5.97 -11.37 -3.08
C ARG A 82 -6.34 -9.99 -2.54
N THR A 83 -7.05 -9.96 -1.42
CA THR A 83 -7.40 -8.72 -0.71
C THR A 83 -6.12 -8.01 -0.29
N ARG A 84 -5.88 -6.86 -0.92
CA ARG A 84 -4.71 -6.01 -0.71
C ARG A 84 -5.12 -4.54 -0.81
N PHE A 85 -4.45 -3.70 -0.06
CA PHE A 85 -4.59 -2.25 -0.12
C PHE A 85 -3.29 -1.65 -0.60
N ASP A 86 -3.38 -0.65 -1.47
CA ASP A 86 -2.24 0.06 -2.04
C ASP A 86 -2.46 1.55 -1.77
N ILE A 87 -1.45 2.18 -1.17
CA ILE A 87 -1.49 3.59 -0.79
C ILE A 87 -0.23 4.23 -1.35
N ASP A 88 -0.41 5.17 -2.27
CA ASP A 88 0.68 5.91 -2.90
C ASP A 88 0.66 7.36 -2.41
N LEU A 89 1.86 7.89 -2.14
CA LEU A 89 2.02 9.26 -1.69
C LEU A 89 1.66 10.31 -2.76
N THR A 90 1.55 9.96 -4.04
CA THR A 90 1.01 10.89 -5.06
C THR A 90 -0.43 11.26 -4.86
N ASP A 91 -1.23 10.41 -4.23
CA ASP A 91 -2.63 10.72 -3.93
C ASP A 91 -2.76 11.88 -2.93
N TYR A 92 -1.65 12.27 -2.29
CA TYR A 92 -1.54 13.37 -1.34
C TYR A 92 -0.88 14.63 -1.94
N ASP A 93 -0.62 14.68 -3.25
CA ASP A 93 0.06 15.82 -3.90
C ASP A 93 -0.66 17.16 -3.73
N ASN A 94 -1.98 17.16 -3.56
CA ASN A 94 -2.76 18.36 -3.28
C ASN A 94 -2.59 18.89 -1.84
N VAL A 95 -2.14 18.05 -0.90
CA VAL A 95 -2.04 18.39 0.53
C VAL A 95 -0.63 18.34 1.09
N ARG A 96 0.36 17.77 0.39
CA ARG A 96 1.77 17.85 0.79
C ARG A 96 2.49 18.99 0.07
N ASN A 97 3.20 19.83 0.82
CA ASN A 97 3.90 21.02 0.30
C ASN A 97 5.41 20.80 0.17
N CYS A 98 5.98 19.79 0.84
CA CYS A 98 7.42 19.54 0.85
C CYS A 98 7.97 18.79 -0.39
N CYS A 99 7.14 18.01 -1.09
CA CYS A 99 7.52 17.22 -2.27
C CYS A 99 6.33 17.15 -3.24
N LYS A 100 6.58 16.76 -4.49
CA LYS A 100 5.55 16.45 -5.49
C LYS A 100 5.88 15.15 -6.24
N GLU A 101 4.87 14.56 -6.86
CA GLU A 101 4.99 13.40 -7.74
C GLU A 101 5.74 12.23 -7.08
N ALA A 102 6.87 11.81 -7.65
CA ALA A 102 7.58 10.63 -7.19
C ALA A 102 8.65 10.91 -6.12
N THR A 103 8.81 12.16 -5.72
CA THR A 103 9.77 12.58 -4.69
C THR A 103 9.20 12.34 -3.30
N VAL A 104 10.03 11.83 -2.39
CA VAL A 104 9.67 11.49 -1.01
C VAL A 104 10.72 12.07 -0.07
N CYS A 105 10.29 12.50 1.11
CA CYS A 105 11.16 12.93 2.21
C CYS A 105 10.56 12.50 3.56
N PRO A 106 11.32 12.60 4.67
CA PRO A 106 10.82 12.23 6.00
C PRO A 106 9.55 12.96 6.44
N LYS A 107 9.32 14.19 5.93
CA LYS A 107 8.12 14.98 6.24
C LYS A 107 6.85 14.35 5.64
N CYS A 108 6.85 14.06 4.34
CA CYS A 108 5.70 13.45 3.68
C CYS A 108 5.58 11.94 3.93
N TRP A 109 6.62 11.27 4.43
CA TRP A 109 6.46 9.87 4.85
C TRP A 109 5.48 9.69 6.03
N LYS A 110 5.27 10.74 6.84
CA LYS A 110 4.28 10.74 7.93
C LYS A 110 2.83 10.46 7.46
N PHE A 111 2.50 10.78 6.21
CA PHE A 111 1.21 10.38 5.62
C PHE A 111 1.06 8.86 5.59
N MET A 112 2.11 8.12 5.20
CA MET A 112 2.10 6.66 5.20
C MET A 112 2.01 6.10 6.61
N VAL A 113 2.72 6.73 7.57
CA VAL A 113 2.65 6.34 8.99
C VAL A 113 1.21 6.44 9.52
N LEU A 114 0.52 7.55 9.27
CA LEU A 114 -0.88 7.72 9.67
C LEU A 114 -1.80 6.77 8.93
N ALA A 115 -1.62 6.59 7.62
CA ALA A 115 -2.42 5.67 6.81
C ALA A 115 -2.34 4.23 7.33
N VAL A 116 -1.13 3.74 7.66
CA VAL A 116 -0.91 2.43 8.26
C VAL A 116 -1.61 2.32 9.63
N LYS A 117 -1.41 3.30 10.52
CA LYS A 117 -2.02 3.27 11.87
C LYS A 117 -3.55 3.22 11.81
N ILE A 118 -4.15 4.06 10.96
CA ILE A 118 -5.61 4.15 10.81
C ILE A 118 -6.14 2.87 10.18
N LEU A 119 -5.59 2.44 9.04
CA LEU A 119 -6.10 1.27 8.34
C LEU A 119 -5.84 -0.02 9.09
N ASP A 120 -4.70 -0.18 9.77
CA ASP A 120 -4.44 -1.40 10.54
C ASP A 120 -5.48 -1.59 11.65
N PHE A 121 -5.83 -0.50 12.36
CA PHE A 121 -6.92 -0.50 13.33
C PHE A 121 -8.28 -0.81 12.69
N LEU A 122 -8.65 -0.10 11.62
CA LEU A 122 -9.97 -0.26 11.01
C LEU A 122 -10.16 -1.64 10.37
N LEU A 123 -9.10 -2.24 9.82
CA LEU A 123 -9.15 -3.58 9.26
C LEU A 123 -9.43 -4.64 10.32
N ASP A 124 -8.92 -4.42 11.54
CA ASP A 124 -9.21 -5.25 12.71
C ASP A 124 -10.63 -4.97 13.25
N ASP A 125 -10.90 -3.74 13.65
CA ASP A 125 -12.13 -3.35 14.35
C ASP A 125 -13.39 -3.62 13.52
N MET A 126 -13.36 -3.30 12.22
CA MET A 126 -14.55 -3.38 11.38
C MET A 126 -14.73 -4.74 10.70
N PHE A 127 -13.64 -5.44 10.40
CA PHE A 127 -13.68 -6.66 9.58
C PHE A 127 -13.06 -7.88 10.27
N GLY A 128 -12.39 -7.70 11.41
CA GLY A 128 -11.65 -8.71 12.16
C GLY A 128 -10.53 -9.35 11.35
N PHE A 129 -9.89 -8.60 10.45
CA PHE A 129 -8.79 -9.11 9.62
C PHE A 129 -7.50 -9.08 10.42
N ASN A 130 -7.08 -10.19 11.03
CA ASN A 130 -5.98 -10.22 12.00
C ASN A 130 -4.60 -10.46 11.34
N ALA A 131 -4.57 -11.14 10.20
CA ALA A 131 -3.34 -11.49 9.51
C ALA A 131 -2.98 -10.41 8.47
N ARG A 132 -2.58 -9.23 8.94
CA ARG A 132 -2.24 -8.07 8.09
C ARG A 132 -0.72 -7.95 7.97
N MET A 133 -0.22 -7.80 6.76
CA MET A 133 1.20 -7.58 6.49
C MET A 133 1.39 -6.33 5.63
N TRP A 134 2.02 -5.31 6.22
CA TRP A 134 2.39 -4.09 5.53
C TRP A 134 3.78 -4.22 4.91
N VAL A 135 3.91 -3.83 3.64
CA VAL A 135 5.13 -3.95 2.85
C VAL A 135 5.40 -2.63 2.17
N PHE A 136 6.65 -2.16 2.24
CA PHE A 136 7.10 -1.00 1.48
C PHE A 136 7.01 -1.28 -0.03
N SER A 137 6.46 -0.35 -0.82
CA SER A 137 6.29 -0.55 -2.27
C SER A 137 7.59 -0.53 -3.07
N GLY A 138 8.71 -0.18 -2.44
CA GLY A 138 10.01 0.00 -3.07
C GLY A 138 10.33 1.47 -3.42
N ARG A 139 9.37 2.38 -3.28
CA ARG A 139 9.58 3.81 -3.54
C ARG A 139 8.82 4.73 -2.59
N ARG A 140 7.51 4.89 -2.78
CA ARG A 140 6.73 6.01 -2.23
C ARG A 140 5.38 5.60 -1.65
N GLY A 141 5.18 4.33 -1.40
CA GLY A 141 3.90 3.82 -0.93
C GLY A 141 4.06 2.59 -0.04
N VAL A 142 2.92 2.10 0.41
CA VAL A 142 2.82 0.89 1.23
C VAL A 142 1.70 0.00 0.71
N HIS A 143 1.93 -1.30 0.75
CA HIS A 143 0.94 -2.33 0.42
C HIS A 143 0.55 -3.09 1.68
N CYS A 144 -0.75 -3.25 1.94
CA CYS A 144 -1.24 -4.17 2.97
C CYS A 144 -1.74 -5.45 2.32
N TRP A 145 -1.24 -6.61 2.76
CA TRP A 145 -1.75 -7.92 2.38
C TRP A 145 -2.55 -8.52 3.54
N VAL A 146 -3.80 -8.92 3.27
CA VAL A 146 -4.64 -9.58 4.27
C VAL A 146 -4.67 -11.09 4.03
N GLY A 147 -4.16 -11.84 5.01
CA GLY A 147 -3.96 -13.29 4.95
C GLY A 147 -5.11 -14.13 5.51
N ASP A 148 -6.05 -13.52 6.23
CA ASP A 148 -7.18 -14.21 6.86
C ASP A 148 -7.94 -15.06 5.84
N LYS A 149 -8.35 -16.27 6.25
CA LYS A 149 -9.14 -17.17 5.38
C LYS A 149 -10.39 -16.46 4.85
N LYS A 150 -11.10 -15.70 5.70
CA LYS A 150 -12.29 -14.91 5.27
C LYS A 150 -11.94 -13.84 4.23
N ALA A 151 -10.82 -13.15 4.37
CA ALA A 151 -10.38 -12.14 3.41
C ALA A 151 -9.99 -12.76 2.06
N ARG A 152 -9.38 -13.95 2.08
CA ARG A 152 -9.01 -14.70 0.87
C ARG A 152 -10.22 -15.23 0.07
N MET A 153 -11.34 -15.45 0.75
CA MET A 153 -12.58 -15.97 0.14
C MET A 153 -13.53 -14.86 -0.35
N LEU A 154 -13.19 -13.58 -0.17
CA LEU A 154 -14.02 -12.49 -0.65
C LEU A 154 -14.15 -12.53 -2.18
N THR A 155 -15.35 -12.22 -2.67
CA THR A 155 -15.59 -11.96 -4.09
C THR A 155 -15.09 -10.55 -4.46
N ASN A 156 -15.09 -10.22 -5.76
CA ASN A 156 -14.82 -8.84 -6.19
C ASN A 156 -15.81 -7.86 -5.56
N ASN A 157 -17.10 -8.20 -5.52
CA ASN A 157 -18.14 -7.35 -4.92
C ASN A 157 -17.89 -7.10 -3.44
N HIS A 158 -17.52 -8.14 -2.67
CA HIS A 158 -17.19 -7.96 -1.26
C HIS A 158 -15.91 -7.14 -1.06
N ARG A 159 -14.87 -7.33 -1.89
CA ARG A 159 -13.67 -6.48 -1.85
C ARG A 159 -13.99 -5.01 -2.15
N SER A 160 -14.83 -4.76 -3.15
CA SER A 160 -15.31 -3.41 -3.47
C SER A 160 -16.09 -2.81 -2.31
N ALA A 161 -16.97 -3.56 -1.65
CA ALA A 161 -17.72 -3.09 -0.49
C ALA A 161 -16.79 -2.72 0.69
N VAL A 162 -15.76 -3.52 0.96
CA VAL A 162 -14.73 -3.19 1.97
C VAL A 162 -14.01 -1.89 1.60
N ALA A 163 -13.55 -1.75 0.36
CA ALA A 163 -12.86 -0.55 -0.10
C ALA A 163 -13.75 0.69 -0.03
N THR A 164 -15.01 0.60 -0.47
CA THR A 164 -16.00 1.69 -0.37
C THR A 164 -16.24 2.07 1.08
N ARG A 165 -16.32 1.09 1.99
CA ARG A 165 -16.58 1.37 3.42
C ARG A 165 -15.44 2.13 4.09
N LEU A 166 -14.20 1.87 3.68
CA LEU A 166 -12.98 2.52 4.18
C LEU A 166 -12.69 3.86 3.50
N ASN A 167 -13.23 4.08 2.30
CA ASN A 167 -13.02 5.31 1.55
C ASN A 167 -14.04 6.40 1.96
N LEU A 168 -13.56 7.48 2.58
CA LEU A 168 -14.37 8.61 3.01
C LEU A 168 -14.58 9.68 1.91
N PHE A 169 -13.85 9.55 0.80
CA PHE A 169 -13.89 10.50 -0.31
C PHE A 169 -14.66 9.91 -1.49
N LYS A 170 -15.47 10.73 -2.15
CA LYS A 170 -16.06 10.39 -3.44
C LYS A 170 -14.97 10.35 -4.52
N LYS A 171 -15.26 9.66 -5.63
CA LYS A 171 -14.36 9.54 -6.80
C LYS A 171 -13.90 10.88 -7.39
N ASN A 172 -14.58 11.99 -7.10
CA ASN A 172 -14.25 13.34 -7.54
C ASN A 172 -13.49 14.18 -6.49
N GLY A 173 -13.00 13.56 -5.41
CA GLY A 173 -12.31 14.25 -4.31
C GLY A 173 -13.22 15.06 -3.39
N GLN A 174 -14.55 15.05 -3.62
CA GLN A 174 -15.50 15.66 -2.70
C GLN A 174 -15.68 14.77 -1.47
N PHE A 175 -15.76 15.40 -0.30
CA PHE A 175 -16.07 14.72 0.95
C PHE A 175 -17.48 14.11 0.89
N GLU A 176 -17.63 12.90 1.40
CA GLU A 176 -18.94 12.39 1.83
C GLU A 176 -19.19 12.69 3.31
N ALA A 177 -18.70 13.85 3.79
CA ALA A 177 -19.44 14.50 4.85
C ALA A 177 -20.74 14.92 4.18
N THR A 178 -21.87 14.34 4.60
CA THR A 178 -23.16 15.01 4.43
C THR A 178 -22.89 16.48 4.66
N GLU A 179 -23.13 17.33 3.66
CA GLU A 179 -23.38 18.76 3.84
C GLU A 179 -24.63 18.84 4.73
N GLY A 180 -24.45 18.46 5.98
CA GLY A 180 -25.47 18.48 6.99
C GLY A 180 -25.74 19.95 7.14
N LYS A 181 -26.93 20.37 6.73
CA LYS A 181 -27.56 21.54 7.33
C LYS A 181 -27.21 21.49 8.80
N ALA A 182 -26.41 22.46 9.22
CA ALA A 182 -25.86 22.55 10.56
C ALA A 182 -27.00 22.33 11.55
N LYS A 183 -26.97 21.20 12.29
CA LYS A 183 -27.48 21.04 13.67
C LYS A 183 -27.67 19.61 14.17
N ASN A 184 -27.56 18.53 13.36
CA ASN A 184 -27.79 17.18 13.93
C ASN A 184 -27.12 15.96 13.24
N THR A 185 -26.07 16.15 12.45
CA THR A 185 -25.36 15.02 11.82
C THR A 185 -24.39 14.35 12.81
N ARG A 186 -24.75 13.15 13.27
CA ARG A 186 -23.86 12.27 14.05
C ARG A 186 -22.63 11.94 13.20
N VAL A 187 -21.44 12.35 13.65
CA VAL A 187 -20.16 11.96 13.02
C VAL A 187 -20.08 10.42 12.96
N PRO A 188 -19.90 9.82 11.77
CA PRO A 188 -19.79 8.37 11.66
C PRO A 188 -18.66 7.83 12.54
N PRO A 189 -18.85 6.70 13.24
CA PRO A 189 -17.84 6.12 14.14
C PRO A 189 -16.46 5.97 13.47
N ILE A 190 -16.41 5.50 12.22
CA ILE A 190 -15.16 5.35 11.45
C ILE A 190 -14.35 6.66 11.35
N VAL A 191 -15.01 7.80 11.16
CA VAL A 191 -14.35 9.11 11.03
C VAL A 191 -13.78 9.53 12.39
N ARG A 192 -14.55 9.27 13.46
CA ARG A 192 -14.14 9.55 14.83
C ARG A 192 -12.93 8.72 15.24
N GLU A 193 -12.93 7.42 14.95
CA GLU A 193 -11.79 6.56 15.29
C GLU A 193 -10.54 6.91 14.48
N ALA A 194 -10.69 7.18 13.19
CA ALA A 194 -9.57 7.65 12.36
C ALA A 194 -8.98 8.97 12.90
N TYR A 195 -9.83 9.92 13.32
CA TYR A 195 -9.41 11.17 13.94
C TYR A 195 -8.66 10.92 15.27
N ASN A 196 -9.23 10.10 16.16
CA ASN A 196 -8.62 9.77 17.44
C ASN A 196 -7.23 9.16 17.26
N ILE A 197 -7.07 8.26 16.29
CA ILE A 197 -5.77 7.63 15.98
C ILE A 197 -4.80 8.66 15.41
N ALA A 198 -5.23 9.50 14.46
CA ALA A 198 -4.38 10.51 13.85
C ALA A 198 -3.85 11.53 14.86
N MET A 199 -4.65 11.86 15.87
CA MET A 199 -4.29 12.83 16.91
C MET A 199 -3.53 12.23 18.08
N LYS A 200 -3.48 10.90 18.21
CA LYS A 200 -3.05 10.20 19.44
C LYS A 200 -1.63 10.53 19.89
N ASP A 201 -0.68 10.67 18.97
CA ASP A 201 0.75 10.72 19.27
C ASP A 201 1.46 11.98 18.76
N GLY A 202 0.70 12.98 18.29
CA GLY A 202 1.26 14.22 17.80
C GLY A 202 1.81 14.18 16.37
N THR A 203 1.86 13.02 15.69
CA THR A 203 2.33 12.90 14.30
C THR A 203 1.63 13.92 13.38
N PHE A 204 0.31 14.06 13.52
CA PHE A 204 -0.46 15.03 12.74
C PHE A 204 -0.08 16.48 13.04
N GLY A 205 0.19 16.82 14.32
CA GLY A 205 0.63 18.16 14.72
C GLY A 205 1.99 18.53 14.11
N GLU A 206 2.93 17.59 14.07
CA GLU A 206 4.20 17.77 13.36
C GLU A 206 3.98 17.99 11.86
N MET A 207 3.06 17.25 11.24
CA MET A 207 2.72 17.44 9.82
C MET A 207 2.16 18.83 9.54
N VAL A 208 1.30 19.38 10.41
CA VAL A 208 0.76 20.74 10.28
C VAL A 208 1.88 21.77 10.16
N LEU A 209 2.90 21.66 11.02
CA LEU A 209 4.08 22.53 11.02
C LEU A 209 4.98 22.28 9.80
N GLU A 210 5.34 21.02 9.55
CA GLU A 210 6.29 20.65 8.50
C GLU A 210 5.79 20.90 7.08
N GLN A 211 4.47 20.84 6.88
CA GLN A 211 3.81 21.14 5.61
C GLN A 211 3.39 22.61 5.50
N GLY A 212 3.48 23.41 6.57
CA GLY A 212 3.09 24.82 6.55
C GLY A 212 1.61 25.03 6.26
N TRP A 213 0.72 24.15 6.72
CA TRP A 213 -0.71 24.22 6.39
C TRP A 213 -1.42 25.46 6.96
N LEU A 214 -0.85 26.09 7.99
CA LEU A 214 -1.38 27.29 8.62
C LEU A 214 -0.63 28.56 8.22
N GLU A 215 0.37 28.48 7.35
CA GLU A 215 1.08 29.65 6.87
C GLU A 215 0.21 30.43 5.89
N MET A 216 -0.13 31.68 6.23
CA MET A 216 -0.87 32.55 5.33
C MET A 216 0.02 32.92 4.14
N LYS A 217 -0.43 32.62 2.92
CA LYS A 217 0.17 33.19 1.70
C LYS A 217 0.03 34.71 1.78
N ILE A 218 1.09 35.42 2.10
CA ILE A 218 1.15 36.87 1.95
C ILE A 218 1.06 37.12 0.44
N SER A 219 -0.14 37.46 -0.05
CA SER A 219 -0.26 37.98 -1.40
C SER A 219 0.54 39.27 -1.42
N SER A 220 1.67 39.28 -2.13
CA SER A 220 2.31 40.53 -2.50
C SER A 220 1.26 41.36 -3.23
N ARG A 221 0.75 42.40 -2.55
CA ARG A 221 0.03 43.47 -3.23
C ARG A 221 1.02 43.97 -4.27
N LYS A 222 0.75 43.69 -5.55
CA LYS A 222 1.42 44.38 -6.65
C LYS A 222 1.22 45.87 -6.36
N GLY A 223 2.30 46.56 -6.01
CA GLY A 223 2.29 48.01 -5.92
C GLY A 223 1.92 48.53 -7.30
N CYS A 224 0.74 49.11 -7.42
CA CYS A 224 0.51 50.13 -8.44
C CYS A 224 1.32 51.35 -7.97
N TYR A 225 2.42 51.62 -8.68
CA TYR A 225 2.92 52.96 -8.91
C TYR A 225 2.70 53.26 -10.39
#